data_AF-A0A126X3S6-F1
#
_entry.id   AF-A0A126X3S6-F1
#
_cell.length_a   1.000
_cell.length_b   1.000
_cell.length_c   1.000
_cell.angle_alpha   90.00
_cell.angle_beta   90.00
_cell.angle_gamma   90.00
#
_symmetry.space_group_name_H-M   'P 1'
#
loop_
_entity.id
_entity.type
_entity.pdbx_description
1 polymer ?
#
loop_
_entity_poly.entity_id
_entity_poly.type
_entity_poly.pdbx_seq_one_letter_code
_entity_poly.pdbx_strand_id
1 'polypeptide(L)'
;MVGLTLTPTAITVNGRRQSAEGMGSCEEARVVGESLTSRYSEWVLEALDELSDSFLITDPSLAGHPIVFASRGFLCMSGYARDEVLGRNGRIFQGPATNRRSVLEIREAIREERTVQISLLNYRRDGTPHWILFHLFPVFGEDEGRAVHFVAVQVPIPSRPGSSKSRTHCFGARRMAFGACRDEVRADHDLGYKPVRESFVDTDNRGLEAEESREARDCEKERAVTAADSILSTLTRYSKLTGKRVCRKRCSSAANIAPLSSSLILSLGRIKQSFVLTDPHLPDMPIVYASDAFLGLTGYSRQEVLGRNCRFLSGPGTDASALLEIKESIQKEQACTVRLLNYRKDGNSFWNLLHISPVRNASGEIAFFVGVQVDEGSKIERHGLSPEMWQLGAVGLVKVAVRGSSVGLGPSRSLS
;
A
#
# COMPACT_ATOMS: atom_id res chain seq x y z
N MET A 1 19.15 -3.98 43.41
CA MET A 1 19.37 -2.56 43.69
C MET A 1 20.85 -2.38 43.98
N VAL A 2 21.57 -1.67 43.09
CA VAL A 2 22.91 -1.02 43.24
C VAL A 2 24.07 -1.90 43.75
N GLY A 3 25.23 -2.04 43.12
CA GLY A 3 25.85 -1.39 41.97
C GLY A 3 27.37 -1.62 42.09
N LEU A 4 28.03 -2.10 41.05
CA LEU A 4 29.49 -2.04 40.94
C LEU A 4 29.86 -1.75 39.48
N THR A 5 30.39 -0.55 39.30
CA THR A 5 31.01 -0.01 38.11
C THR A 5 32.22 -0.84 37.70
N LEU A 6 32.20 -1.40 36.48
CA LEU A 6 33.39 -1.80 35.76
C LEU A 6 33.41 -1.08 34.41
N THR A 7 34.29 -0.10 34.31
CA THR A 7 34.69 0.57 33.09
C THR A 7 35.33 -0.44 32.13
N PRO A 8 34.98 -0.49 30.84
CA PRO A 8 35.75 -1.26 29.87
C PRO A 8 36.99 -0.47 29.48
N THR A 9 38.14 -1.05 29.81
CA THR A 9 39.47 -0.66 29.33
C THR A 9 39.47 -0.56 27.81
N ALA A 10 39.77 0.62 27.28
CA ALA A 10 39.95 0.83 25.85
C ALA A 10 41.23 0.13 25.39
N ILE A 11 41.08 -1.00 24.69
CA ILE A 11 42.15 -1.56 23.86
C ILE A 11 42.03 -0.90 22.48
N THR A 12 42.92 0.05 22.22
CA THR A 12 43.07 0.70 20.92
C THR A 12 43.79 -0.26 19.97
N VAL A 13 43.05 -0.92 19.07
CA VAL A 13 43.64 -1.55 17.89
C VAL A 13 43.13 -0.80 16.67
N ASN A 14 44.07 -0.29 15.89
CA ASN A 14 43.86 0.43 14.63
C ASN A 14 42.86 -0.28 13.72
N GLY A 15 41.73 0.38 13.45
CA GLY A 15 40.75 -0.07 12.46
C GLY A 15 39.62 0.94 12.37
N ARG A 16 39.48 1.59 11.21
CA ARG A 16 38.40 2.52 10.88
C ARG A 16 37.05 1.98 11.35
N ARG A 17 36.39 2.69 12.28
CA ARG A 17 34.95 2.53 12.50
C ARG A 17 34.22 3.05 11.27
N GLN A 18 33.86 2.15 10.35
CA GLN A 18 32.71 2.39 9.49
C GLN A 18 31.47 2.17 10.36
N SER A 19 30.65 3.20 10.49
CA SER A 19 29.35 3.17 11.16
C SER A 19 28.42 2.20 10.44
N ALA A 20 27.92 1.18 11.14
CA ALA A 20 26.96 0.19 10.65
C ALA A 20 25.61 0.79 10.21
N GLU A 21 25.34 2.06 10.53
CA GLU A 21 24.15 2.80 10.07
C GLU A 21 24.20 3.17 8.58
N GLY A 22 25.37 3.13 7.93
CA GLY A 22 25.52 3.46 6.51
C GLY A 22 25.30 2.31 5.53
N MET A 23 25.38 1.05 5.99
CA MET A 23 25.25 -0.12 5.12
C MET A 23 23.78 -0.45 4.79
N GLY A 24 22.85 -0.24 5.72
CA GLY A 24 21.41 -0.50 5.49
C GLY A 24 20.79 0.42 4.43
N SER A 25 21.18 1.70 4.42
CA SER A 25 20.67 2.69 3.46
C SER A 25 21.14 2.45 2.03
N CYS A 26 22.32 1.87 1.84
CA CYS A 26 22.89 1.66 0.50
C CYS A 26 22.33 0.40 -0.17
N GLU A 27 22.06 -0.65 0.62
CA GLU A 27 21.41 -1.88 0.19
C GLU A 27 19.94 -1.60 -0.21
N GLU A 28 19.20 -0.86 0.62
CA GLU A 28 17.81 -0.47 0.34
C GLU A 28 17.70 0.39 -0.93
N ALA A 29 18.62 1.34 -1.13
CA ALA A 29 18.66 2.16 -2.34
C ALA A 29 18.95 1.33 -3.61
N ARG A 30 19.84 0.33 -3.52
CA ARG A 30 20.10 -0.64 -4.61
C ARG A 30 18.84 -1.45 -4.94
N VAL A 31 18.18 -2.01 -3.94
CA VAL A 31 16.96 -2.82 -4.12
C VAL A 31 15.84 -2.01 -4.77
N VAL A 32 15.65 -0.76 -4.36
CA VAL A 32 14.64 0.14 -4.94
C VAL A 32 14.95 0.42 -6.42
N GLY A 33 16.20 0.69 -6.77
CA GLY A 33 16.61 0.93 -8.16
C GLY A 33 16.50 -0.31 -9.05
N GLU A 34 16.85 -1.49 -8.53
CA GLU A 34 16.80 -2.77 -9.25
C GLU A 34 15.37 -3.30 -9.42
N SER A 35 14.43 -2.92 -8.55
CA SER A 35 13.06 -3.46 -8.58
C SER A 35 12.36 -3.20 -9.92
N LEU A 36 12.45 -1.97 -10.42
CA LEU A 36 11.81 -1.58 -11.68
C LEU A 36 12.52 -2.21 -12.90
N THR A 37 13.85 -2.14 -12.94
CA THR A 37 14.65 -2.63 -14.09
C THR A 37 14.60 -4.15 -14.22
N SER A 38 14.36 -4.87 -13.11
CA SER A 38 14.13 -6.33 -13.12
C SER A 38 12.97 -6.77 -14.02
N ARG A 39 12.00 -5.87 -14.29
CA ARG A 39 10.80 -6.15 -15.09
C ARG A 39 10.81 -5.46 -16.44
N TYR A 40 11.36 -4.26 -16.58
CA TYR A 40 11.18 -3.46 -17.79
C TYR A 40 12.47 -3.21 -18.59
N SER A 41 13.58 -3.91 -18.29
CA SER A 41 14.92 -3.60 -18.81
C SER A 41 15.49 -2.27 -18.30
N GLU A 42 16.79 -2.06 -18.45
CA GLU A 42 17.47 -0.86 -17.94
C GLU A 42 17.05 0.43 -18.67
N TRP A 43 16.73 0.31 -19.97
CA TRP A 43 16.34 1.43 -20.83
C TRP A 43 14.99 2.07 -20.47
N VAL A 44 14.18 1.42 -19.63
CA VAL A 44 12.88 1.97 -19.20
C VAL A 44 13.06 3.31 -18.48
N LEU A 45 14.14 3.48 -17.71
CA LEU A 45 14.36 4.67 -16.89
C LEU A 45 14.57 5.89 -17.76
N GLU A 46 15.35 5.75 -18.84
CA GLU A 46 15.59 6.82 -19.81
C GLU A 46 14.29 7.18 -20.55
N ALA A 47 13.56 6.17 -21.04
CA ALA A 47 12.30 6.40 -21.76
C ALA A 47 11.20 7.03 -20.89
N LEU A 48 11.17 6.72 -19.59
CA LEU A 48 10.27 7.37 -18.64
C LEU A 48 10.73 8.80 -18.29
N ASP A 49 12.04 9.07 -18.27
CA ASP A 49 12.59 10.41 -18.03
C ASP A 49 12.38 11.37 -19.22
N GLU A 50 12.13 10.85 -20.43
CA GLU A 50 11.74 11.64 -21.61
C GLU A 50 10.29 12.17 -21.53
N LEU A 51 9.44 11.55 -20.71
CA LEU A 51 8.07 12.01 -20.53
C LEU A 51 8.04 13.31 -19.71
N SER A 52 7.34 14.32 -20.23
CA SER A 52 7.21 15.62 -19.57
C SER A 52 6.20 15.64 -18.42
N ASP A 53 5.40 14.57 -18.29
CA ASP A 53 4.37 14.43 -17.27
C ASP A 53 4.96 14.30 -15.86
N SER A 54 4.18 14.75 -14.87
CA SER A 54 4.50 14.61 -13.46
C SER A 54 3.90 13.31 -12.91
N PHE A 55 4.74 12.32 -12.62
CA PHE A 55 4.30 11.04 -12.09
C PHE A 55 5.33 10.34 -11.22
N LEU A 56 4.84 9.40 -10.41
CA LEU A 56 5.61 8.49 -9.57
C LEU A 56 5.25 7.05 -9.91
N ILE A 57 6.20 6.13 -9.73
CA ILE A 57 5.95 4.68 -9.75
C ILE A 57 6.35 4.12 -8.39
N THR A 58 5.47 3.33 -7.80
CA THR A 58 5.73 2.61 -6.53
C THR A 58 5.67 1.12 -6.74
N ASP A 59 6.46 0.37 -5.97
CA ASP A 59 6.46 -1.08 -5.98
C ASP A 59 5.73 -1.63 -4.73
N PRO A 60 4.54 -2.24 -4.90
CA PRO A 60 3.78 -2.79 -3.78
C PRO A 60 4.39 -4.08 -3.20
N SER A 61 5.30 -4.75 -3.90
CA SER A 61 5.98 -5.96 -3.39
C SER A 61 7.03 -5.66 -2.33
N LEU A 62 7.53 -4.42 -2.31
CA LEU A 62 8.47 -3.93 -1.31
C LEU A 62 7.74 -3.38 -0.08
N ALA A 63 8.35 -3.57 1.10
CA ALA A 63 7.77 -3.16 2.37
C ALA A 63 7.51 -1.64 2.38
N GLY A 64 6.26 -1.25 2.66
CA GLY A 64 5.87 0.17 2.74
C GLY A 64 5.54 0.84 1.40
N HIS A 65 5.50 0.09 0.29
CA HIS A 65 5.19 0.59 -1.06
C HIS A 65 6.07 1.79 -1.42
N PRO A 66 7.41 1.62 -1.42
CA PRO A 66 8.33 2.69 -1.71
C PRO A 66 8.16 3.18 -3.16
N ILE A 67 8.44 4.46 -3.35
CA ILE A 67 8.59 5.07 -4.67
C ILE A 67 9.89 4.54 -5.28
N VAL A 68 9.77 3.87 -6.41
CA VAL A 68 10.89 3.30 -7.18
C VAL A 68 11.26 4.15 -8.39
N PHE A 69 10.40 5.08 -8.80
CA PHE A 69 10.70 6.06 -9.84
C PHE A 69 9.96 7.37 -9.60
N ALA A 70 10.63 8.49 -9.92
CA ALA A 70 10.07 9.83 -9.90
C ALA A 70 10.46 10.58 -11.17
N SER A 71 9.46 11.01 -11.94
CA SER A 71 9.70 11.70 -13.21
C SER A 71 10.33 13.08 -13.01
N ARG A 72 11.03 13.58 -14.03
CA ARG A 72 11.56 14.96 -14.01
C ARG A 72 10.47 15.99 -13.80
N GLY A 73 9.31 15.81 -14.44
CA GLY A 73 8.14 16.66 -14.25
C GLY A 73 7.67 16.71 -12.80
N PHE A 74 7.67 15.57 -12.10
CA PHE A 74 7.32 15.50 -10.68
C PHE A 74 8.33 16.22 -9.79
N LEU A 75 9.63 16.01 -10.02
CA LEU A 75 10.69 16.65 -9.23
C LEU A 75 10.64 18.17 -9.37
N CYS A 76 10.49 18.68 -10.60
CA CYS A 76 10.33 20.12 -10.86
C CYS A 76 9.07 20.71 -10.21
N MET A 77 7.95 19.98 -10.25
CA MET A 77 6.69 20.43 -9.66
C MET A 77 6.74 20.42 -8.13
N SER A 78 7.28 19.37 -7.52
CA SER A 78 7.25 19.17 -6.07
C SER A 78 8.40 19.91 -5.36
N GLY A 79 9.49 20.18 -6.06
CA GLY A 79 10.71 20.79 -5.51
C GLY A 79 11.58 19.82 -4.70
N TYR A 80 11.22 18.53 -4.63
CA TYR A 80 12.04 17.52 -3.95
C TYR A 80 13.18 17.04 -4.86
N ALA A 81 14.32 16.71 -4.25
CA ALA A 81 15.39 16.03 -4.96
C ALA A 81 15.06 14.53 -5.16
N ARG A 82 15.66 13.89 -6.18
CA ARG A 82 15.38 12.49 -6.52
C ARG A 82 15.70 11.55 -5.36
N ASP A 83 16.83 11.76 -4.70
CA ASP A 83 17.31 11.00 -3.54
C ASP A 83 16.44 11.20 -2.28
N GLU A 84 15.75 12.34 -2.14
CA GLU A 84 14.79 12.56 -1.06
C GLU A 84 13.49 11.76 -1.25
N VAL A 85 13.17 11.40 -2.50
CA VAL A 85 11.89 10.78 -2.89
C VAL A 85 12.00 9.26 -3.03
N LEU A 86 13.06 8.77 -3.67
CA LEU A 86 13.23 7.33 -3.91
C LEU A 86 13.32 6.56 -2.59
N GLY A 87 12.68 5.38 -2.54
CA GLY A 87 12.58 4.57 -1.33
C GLY A 87 11.56 5.04 -0.29
N ARG A 88 11.02 6.27 -0.42
CA ARG A 88 10.00 6.79 0.50
C ARG A 88 8.61 6.37 0.07
N ASN A 89 7.67 6.40 1.01
CA ASN A 89 6.24 6.27 0.70
C ASN A 89 5.65 7.65 0.33
N GLY A 90 4.71 7.70 -0.61
CA GLY A 90 4.08 8.96 -1.07
C GLY A 90 3.38 9.80 0.01
N ARG A 91 3.21 9.29 1.22
CA ARG A 91 2.75 10.07 2.39
C ARG A 91 3.64 11.26 2.72
N ILE A 92 4.90 11.28 2.29
CA ILE A 92 5.83 12.40 2.55
C ILE A 92 5.36 13.74 1.95
N PHE A 93 4.46 13.71 0.95
CA PHE A 93 3.93 14.92 0.33
C PHE A 93 2.69 15.47 1.04
N GLN A 94 2.18 14.77 2.05
CA GLN A 94 1.01 15.17 2.82
C GLN A 94 1.43 16.13 3.94
N GLY A 95 0.51 16.98 4.38
CA GLY A 95 0.74 17.89 5.49
C GLY A 95 -0.52 18.19 6.29
N PRO A 96 -0.50 19.21 7.17
CA PRO A 96 -1.55 19.44 8.16
C PRO A 96 -2.95 19.62 7.58
N ALA A 97 -3.06 20.29 6.43
CA ALA A 97 -4.33 20.55 5.72
C ALA A 97 -4.65 19.49 4.64
N THR A 98 -3.87 18.40 4.55
CA THR A 98 -4.21 17.32 3.63
C THR A 98 -5.44 16.57 4.15
N ASN A 99 -6.50 16.57 3.36
CA ASN A 99 -7.78 15.97 3.75
C ASN A 99 -7.65 14.46 4.04
N ARG A 100 -7.99 14.05 5.26
CA ARG A 100 -7.89 12.66 5.72
C ARG A 100 -8.82 11.68 4.99
N ARG A 101 -9.98 12.15 4.52
CA ARG A 101 -10.94 11.33 3.76
C ARG A 101 -10.37 10.98 2.40
N SER A 102 -9.76 11.95 1.71
CA SER A 102 -9.06 11.71 0.44
C SER A 102 -7.91 10.71 0.61
N VAL A 103 -7.13 10.85 1.69
CA VAL A 103 -6.04 9.90 2.01
C VAL A 103 -6.57 8.50 2.32
N LEU A 104 -7.72 8.37 2.99
CA LEU A 104 -8.36 7.08 3.21
C LEU A 104 -8.82 6.47 1.89
N GLU A 105 -9.46 7.24 1.01
CA GLU A 105 -9.91 6.74 -0.29
C GLU A 105 -8.76 6.22 -1.16
N ILE A 106 -7.61 6.91 -1.14
CA ILE A 106 -6.39 6.44 -1.82
C ILE A 106 -5.90 5.11 -1.22
N ARG A 107 -5.89 4.98 0.11
CA ARG A 107 -5.48 3.74 0.79
C ARG A 107 -6.40 2.57 0.44
N GLU A 108 -7.71 2.81 0.42
CA GLU A 108 -8.69 1.81 -0.01
C GLU A 108 -8.50 1.45 -1.49
N ALA A 109 -8.23 2.42 -2.35
CA ALA A 109 -7.96 2.16 -3.76
C ALA A 109 -6.73 1.26 -3.98
N ILE A 110 -5.66 1.49 -3.22
CA ILE A 110 -4.47 0.64 -3.22
C ILE A 110 -4.81 -0.75 -2.69
N ARG A 111 -5.58 -0.84 -1.60
CA ARG A 111 -6.02 -2.11 -0.99
C ARG A 111 -6.79 -2.97 -1.98
N GLU A 112 -7.64 -2.35 -2.78
CA GLU A 112 -8.56 -2.98 -3.73
C GLU A 112 -7.95 -3.16 -5.13
N GLU A 113 -6.75 -2.63 -5.37
CA GLU A 113 -6.12 -2.55 -6.70
C GLU A 113 -7.05 -1.92 -7.74
N ARG A 114 -7.67 -0.79 -7.38
CA ARG A 114 -8.52 -0.01 -8.29
C ARG A 114 -7.88 1.32 -8.66
N THR A 115 -8.25 1.83 -9.82
CA THR A 115 -7.94 3.20 -10.22
C THR A 115 -8.73 4.18 -9.35
N VAL A 116 -8.10 5.29 -8.98
CA VAL A 116 -8.75 6.40 -8.28
C VAL A 116 -8.27 7.73 -8.87
N GLN A 117 -9.18 8.70 -8.95
CA GLN A 117 -8.88 10.07 -9.34
C GLN A 117 -9.49 11.01 -8.31
N ILE A 118 -8.66 11.81 -7.64
CA ILE A 118 -9.10 12.65 -6.53
C ILE A 118 -8.31 13.96 -6.48
N SER A 119 -8.98 15.05 -6.11
CA SER A 119 -8.28 16.28 -5.76
C SER A 119 -7.63 16.16 -4.39
N LEU A 120 -6.34 16.45 -4.32
CA LEU A 120 -5.54 16.32 -3.10
C LEU A 120 -4.69 17.56 -2.88
N LEU A 121 -4.62 18.02 -1.63
CA LEU A 121 -3.68 19.05 -1.22
C LEU A 121 -2.36 18.41 -0.79
N ASN A 122 -1.30 18.67 -1.56
CA ASN A 122 0.06 18.24 -1.26
C ASN A 122 0.95 19.44 -0.91
N TYR A 123 2.09 19.15 -0.31
CA TYR A 123 3.08 20.14 0.11
C TYR A 123 4.36 19.96 -0.71
N ARG A 124 4.85 21.07 -1.24
CA ARG A 124 6.17 21.11 -1.89
C ARG A 124 7.28 20.99 -0.86
N ARG A 125 8.51 20.83 -1.33
CA ARG A 125 9.69 20.67 -0.46
C ARG A 125 9.92 21.86 0.48
N ASP A 126 9.51 23.06 0.07
CA ASP A 126 9.55 24.31 0.85
C ASP A 126 8.37 24.48 1.83
N GLY A 127 7.45 23.50 1.88
CA GLY A 127 6.26 23.55 2.71
C GLY A 127 5.09 24.32 2.11
N THR A 128 5.18 24.79 0.87
CA THR A 128 4.06 25.48 0.21
C THR A 128 2.96 24.49 -0.18
N PRO A 129 1.69 24.72 0.23
CA PRO A 129 0.58 23.87 -0.15
C PRO A 129 0.19 24.12 -1.62
N HIS A 130 -0.07 23.04 -2.36
CA HIS A 130 -0.56 23.11 -3.73
C HIS A 130 -1.58 22.00 -4.00
N TRP A 131 -2.60 22.33 -4.78
CA TRP A 131 -3.62 21.38 -5.17
C TRP A 131 -3.19 20.61 -6.41
N ILE A 132 -3.43 19.31 -6.38
CA ILE A 132 -3.22 18.41 -7.51
C ILE A 132 -4.47 17.58 -7.76
N LEU A 133 -4.68 17.23 -9.02
CA LEU A 133 -5.45 16.07 -9.38
C LEU A 133 -4.53 14.86 -9.31
N PHE A 134 -4.81 13.99 -8.35
CA PHE A 134 -4.08 12.75 -8.13
C PHE A 134 -4.80 11.63 -8.87
N HIS A 135 -4.18 11.07 -9.92
CA HIS A 135 -4.68 9.94 -10.68
C HIS A 135 -3.77 8.73 -10.48
N LEU A 136 -4.25 7.77 -9.69
CA LEU A 136 -3.52 6.54 -9.35
C LEU A 136 -4.14 5.36 -10.07
N PHE A 137 -3.32 4.54 -10.71
CA PHE A 137 -3.76 3.29 -11.30
C PHE A 137 -2.75 2.15 -11.07
N PRO A 138 -3.24 0.93 -10.85
CA PRO A 138 -2.40 -0.26 -10.79
C PRO A 138 -1.94 -0.68 -12.20
N VAL A 139 -0.73 -1.24 -12.26
CA VAL A 139 -0.17 -1.94 -13.42
C VAL A 139 -0.06 -3.41 -13.04
N PHE A 140 -0.67 -4.30 -13.81
CA PHE A 140 -0.71 -5.74 -13.53
C PHE A 140 0.32 -6.49 -14.37
N GLY A 141 0.90 -7.55 -13.82
CA GLY A 141 1.61 -8.54 -14.64
C GLY A 141 0.59 -9.44 -15.33
N GLU A 142 0.80 -9.76 -16.62
CA GLU A 142 -0.15 -10.59 -17.40
C GLU A 142 -0.33 -12.00 -16.81
N ASP A 143 0.69 -12.53 -16.12
CA ASP A 143 0.71 -13.88 -15.54
C ASP A 143 0.60 -13.90 -14.00
N GLU A 144 0.54 -12.73 -13.35
CA GLU A 144 0.70 -12.61 -11.90
C GLU A 144 -0.59 -12.26 -11.15
N GLY A 145 -1.67 -11.94 -11.87
CA GLY A 145 -3.01 -11.68 -11.31
C GLY A 145 -3.11 -10.52 -10.30
N ARG A 146 -2.01 -9.78 -10.08
CA ARG A 146 -1.84 -8.76 -9.03
C ARG A 146 -1.15 -7.51 -9.57
N ALA A 147 -1.30 -6.39 -8.88
CA ALA A 147 -0.56 -5.17 -9.22
C ALA A 147 0.95 -5.40 -8.99
N VAL A 148 1.74 -5.21 -10.03
CA VAL A 148 3.22 -5.23 -9.98
C VAL A 148 3.78 -3.86 -9.68
N HIS A 149 3.06 -2.80 -10.04
CA HIS A 149 3.39 -1.42 -9.73
C HIS A 149 2.10 -0.61 -9.58
N PHE A 150 2.19 0.52 -8.88
CA PHE A 150 1.20 1.59 -8.99
C PHE A 150 1.84 2.82 -9.61
N VAL A 151 1.12 3.47 -10.51
CA VAL A 151 1.54 4.72 -11.16
C VAL A 151 0.62 5.84 -10.66
N ALA A 152 1.22 6.90 -10.15
CA ALA A 152 0.52 8.08 -9.65
C ALA A 152 0.86 9.30 -10.49
N VAL A 153 -0.06 9.70 -11.37
CA VAL A 153 0.03 10.93 -12.16
C VAL A 153 -0.50 12.10 -11.34
N GLN A 154 0.21 13.23 -11.36
CA GLN A 154 -0.13 14.41 -10.57
C GLN A 154 -0.23 15.64 -11.48
N VAL A 155 -1.43 16.17 -11.64
CA VAL A 155 -1.68 17.37 -12.46
C VAL A 155 -1.99 18.55 -11.54
N PRO A 156 -1.20 19.63 -11.54
CA PRO A 156 -1.51 20.82 -10.73
C PRO A 156 -2.89 21.40 -11.05
N ILE A 157 -3.67 21.70 -10.00
CA ILE A 157 -4.93 22.43 -10.10
C ILE A 157 -4.64 23.91 -9.81
N PRO A 158 -4.73 24.80 -10.79
CA PRO A 158 -4.38 26.20 -10.62
C PRO A 158 -5.32 26.92 -9.64
N SER A 159 -4.76 27.83 -8.85
CA SER A 159 -5.56 28.75 -8.02
C SER A 159 -6.38 29.67 -8.93
N ARG A 160 -7.69 29.78 -8.66
CA ARG A 160 -8.56 30.71 -9.38
C ARG A 160 -8.43 32.10 -8.75
N PRO A 161 -8.20 33.17 -9.53
CA PRO A 161 -8.38 34.53 -9.04
C PRO A 161 -9.90 34.76 -8.85
N GLY A 162 -10.41 34.59 -7.62
CA GLY A 162 -11.81 34.88 -7.32
C GLY A 162 -12.43 34.38 -6.01
N SER A 163 -11.78 33.50 -5.22
CA SER A 163 -12.37 33.01 -3.94
C SER A 163 -11.87 33.72 -2.68
N SER A 164 -11.06 34.77 -2.80
CA SER A 164 -10.88 35.70 -1.67
C SER A 164 -12.13 36.56 -1.53
N LYS A 165 -13.05 36.17 -0.63
CA LYS A 165 -13.99 37.11 -0.03
C LYS A 165 -13.18 38.09 0.84
N SER A 166 -12.51 39.05 0.21
CA SER A 166 -12.09 40.26 0.89
C SER A 166 -13.37 40.98 1.31
N ARG A 167 -13.75 40.89 2.59
CA ARG A 167 -14.71 41.83 3.18
C ARG A 167 -14.01 43.16 3.35
N THR A 168 -13.71 43.83 2.24
CA THR A 168 -13.52 45.26 2.25
C THR A 168 -14.92 45.84 2.30
N HIS A 169 -15.34 46.30 3.48
CA HIS A 169 -16.49 47.20 3.58
C HIS A 169 -16.15 48.49 2.82
N CYS A 170 -16.43 48.52 1.52
CA CYS A 170 -16.53 49.76 0.77
C CYS A 170 -18.01 50.11 0.72
N PHE A 171 -18.45 50.97 1.64
CA PHE A 171 -19.66 51.76 1.42
C PHE A 171 -19.47 52.56 0.12
N GLY A 172 -20.49 52.49 -0.72
CA GLY A 172 -20.41 52.87 -2.12
C GLY A 172 -20.18 54.36 -2.35
N ALA A 173 -19.58 54.69 -3.50
CA ALA A 173 -20.32 55.20 -4.64
C ALA A 173 -19.38 55.77 -5.71
N ARG A 174 -19.68 55.40 -6.96
CA ARG A 174 -19.50 56.15 -8.22
C ARG A 174 -18.08 56.37 -8.78
N ARG A 175 -17.87 55.66 -9.90
CA ARG A 175 -17.58 56.20 -11.26
C ARG A 175 -16.33 57.09 -11.39
N MET A 176 -15.21 56.48 -11.80
CA MET A 176 -14.08 57.20 -12.36
C MET A 176 -14.47 57.82 -13.71
N ALA A 177 -14.46 59.14 -13.77
CA ALA A 177 -14.32 59.94 -14.97
C ALA A 177 -13.15 60.91 -14.75
N PHE A 178 -12.36 61.11 -15.80
CA PHE A 178 -11.20 62.00 -15.88
C PHE A 178 -11.50 63.45 -15.47
N GLY A 179 -10.52 64.17 -14.89
CA GLY A 179 -10.57 65.63 -14.82
C GLY A 179 -9.63 66.28 -13.80
N ALA A 180 -8.95 67.35 -14.23
CA ALA A 180 -7.82 68.05 -13.61
C ALA A 180 -8.13 68.98 -12.41
N CYS A 181 -7.05 69.32 -11.69
CA CYS A 181 -6.70 70.58 -11.01
C CYS A 181 -7.44 71.11 -9.74
N ARG A 182 -6.55 71.48 -8.78
CA ARG A 182 -6.53 72.62 -7.83
C ARG A 182 -7.18 72.54 -6.43
N ASP A 183 -6.27 72.75 -5.46
CA ASP A 183 -6.23 73.70 -4.33
C ASP A 183 -7.13 73.55 -3.08
N GLU A 184 -6.42 73.32 -1.96
CA GLU A 184 -6.36 74.16 -0.75
C GLU A 184 -7.30 73.98 0.48
N VAL A 185 -6.62 73.95 1.66
CA VAL A 185 -6.94 74.53 2.99
C VAL A 185 -7.57 73.66 4.12
N ARG A 186 -6.68 73.39 5.10
CA ARG A 186 -6.71 73.50 6.58
C ARG A 186 -7.85 72.93 7.46
N ALA A 187 -7.38 72.23 8.52
CA ALA A 187 -7.78 72.21 9.95
C ALA A 187 -9.20 71.67 10.29
N ASP A 188 -9.50 71.06 11.43
CA ASP A 188 -8.86 71.02 12.75
C ASP A 188 -9.37 69.80 13.56
N HIS A 189 -8.69 69.54 14.68
CA HIS A 189 -9.00 68.70 15.86
C HIS A 189 -10.46 68.24 16.10
N ASP A 190 -10.67 66.99 16.58
CA ASP A 190 -10.93 66.79 18.02
C ASP A 190 -10.90 65.33 18.53
N LEU A 191 -10.45 65.19 19.77
CA LEU A 191 -10.30 63.96 20.56
C LEU A 191 -11.59 63.67 21.36
N GLY A 192 -12.00 62.40 21.42
CA GLY A 192 -13.08 61.95 22.30
C GLY A 192 -12.88 60.51 22.77
N TYR A 193 -12.34 60.35 23.98
CA TYR A 193 -12.11 59.07 24.67
C TYR A 193 -13.21 58.79 25.71
N LYS A 194 -13.47 57.48 25.93
CA LYS A 194 -14.11 56.77 27.09
C LYS A 194 -15.50 56.15 26.85
N PRO A 195 -15.93 55.11 27.61
CA PRO A 195 -15.19 53.91 28.03
C PRO A 195 -16.02 52.59 27.92
N VAL A 196 -15.30 51.46 28.04
CA VAL A 196 -15.67 50.10 28.46
C VAL A 196 -17.15 49.74 28.69
N ARG A 197 -17.64 48.75 27.93
CA ARG A 197 -18.70 47.83 28.37
C ARG A 197 -18.29 46.41 28.01
N GLU A 198 -17.83 45.66 29.01
CA GLU A 198 -17.59 44.23 28.92
C GLU A 198 -18.93 43.51 28.69
N SER A 199 -19.03 42.81 27.57
CA SER A 199 -20.01 41.74 27.39
C SER A 199 -19.24 40.48 27.04
N PHE A 200 -19.12 39.58 28.01
CA PHE A 200 -18.76 38.18 27.79
C PHE A 200 -19.77 37.58 26.82
N VAL A 201 -19.35 37.38 25.57
CA VAL A 201 -20.07 36.52 24.63
C VAL A 201 -19.23 35.27 24.47
N ASP A 202 -19.69 34.24 25.19
CA ASP A 202 -19.31 32.86 24.99
C ASP A 202 -19.45 32.51 23.50
N THR A 203 -18.31 32.32 22.83
CA THR A 203 -18.26 31.97 21.40
C THR A 203 -17.53 30.65 21.23
N ASP A 204 -17.90 29.65 22.04
CA ASP A 204 -17.67 28.24 21.70
C ASP A 204 -18.69 27.82 20.63
N ASN A 205 -18.39 28.21 19.39
CA ASN A 205 -18.87 27.56 18.17
C ASN A 205 -18.20 28.13 16.91
N ARG A 206 -16.85 28.17 16.87
CA ARG A 206 -16.14 28.07 15.58
C ARG A 206 -16.14 26.61 15.15
N GLY A 207 -17.30 26.16 14.70
CA GLY A 207 -17.42 24.97 13.89
C GLY A 207 -16.52 25.13 12.67
N LEU A 208 -15.57 24.20 12.56
CA LEU A 208 -15.03 23.64 11.32
C LEU A 208 -15.19 24.57 10.12
N GLU A 209 -14.18 25.41 9.87
CA GLU A 209 -14.03 26.01 8.55
C GLU A 209 -14.04 24.85 7.55
N ALA A 210 -15.11 24.76 6.76
CA ALA A 210 -15.21 23.81 5.68
C ALA A 210 -14.08 24.13 4.69
N GLU A 211 -12.95 23.43 4.83
CA GLU A 211 -11.81 23.54 3.92
C GLU A 211 -12.30 23.37 2.49
N GLU A 212 -12.08 24.38 1.65
CA GLU A 212 -12.44 24.37 0.22
C GLU A 212 -11.80 23.18 -0.47
N SER A 213 -12.57 22.11 -0.70
CA SER A 213 -12.20 21.06 -1.64
C SER A 213 -12.12 21.67 -3.03
N ARG A 214 -10.92 21.80 -3.60
CA ARG A 214 -10.76 22.30 -4.98
C ARG A 214 -10.97 21.18 -5.99
N GLU A 215 -11.94 21.34 -6.87
CA GLU A 215 -12.22 20.37 -7.92
C GLU A 215 -11.40 20.62 -9.19
N ALA A 216 -10.88 19.54 -9.78
CA ALA A 216 -10.23 19.58 -11.09
C ALA A 216 -11.27 19.70 -12.22
N ARG A 217 -10.95 20.50 -13.24
CA ARG A 217 -11.76 20.62 -14.47
C ARG A 217 -11.44 19.46 -15.40
N ASP A 218 -12.26 19.34 -16.44
CA ASP A 218 -12.13 18.26 -17.41
C ASP A 218 -10.79 18.29 -18.16
N CYS A 219 -10.20 19.47 -18.40
CA CYS A 219 -8.88 19.57 -19.00
C CYS A 219 -7.76 19.00 -18.10
N GLU A 220 -7.85 19.16 -16.77
CA GLU A 220 -6.89 18.55 -15.86
C GLU A 220 -7.09 17.02 -15.80
N LYS A 221 -8.34 16.54 -15.85
CA LYS A 221 -8.67 15.12 -15.88
C LYS A 221 -8.21 14.44 -17.17
N GLU A 222 -8.43 15.08 -18.32
CA GLU A 222 -8.00 14.60 -19.63
C GLU A 222 -6.48 14.49 -19.70
N ARG A 223 -5.75 15.53 -19.25
CA ARG A 223 -4.28 15.50 -19.14
C ARG A 223 -3.80 14.33 -18.29
N ALA A 224 -4.44 14.06 -17.16
CA ALA A 224 -4.07 12.95 -16.29
C ALA A 224 -4.25 11.59 -16.98
N VAL A 225 -5.32 11.42 -17.76
CA VAL A 225 -5.60 10.19 -18.53
C VAL A 225 -4.61 10.02 -19.68
N THR A 226 -4.33 11.08 -20.45
CA THR A 226 -3.35 11.04 -21.55
C THR A 226 -1.95 10.70 -21.05
N ALA A 227 -1.53 11.28 -19.93
CA ALA A 227 -0.28 10.94 -19.27
C ALA A 227 -0.26 9.47 -18.84
N ALA A 228 -1.34 8.99 -18.20
CA ALA A 228 -1.47 7.60 -17.78
C ALA A 228 -1.37 6.60 -18.95
N ASP A 229 -1.97 6.92 -20.10
CA ASP A 229 -1.87 6.13 -21.33
C ASP A 229 -0.45 6.09 -21.87
N SER A 230 0.24 7.23 -21.89
CA SER A 230 1.61 7.35 -22.38
C SER A 230 2.58 6.57 -21.51
N ILE A 231 2.50 6.71 -20.18
CA ILE A 231 3.31 5.98 -19.22
C ILE A 231 3.08 4.47 -19.35
N LEU A 232 1.82 4.03 -19.40
CA LEU A 232 1.51 2.61 -19.54
C LEU A 232 2.01 2.04 -20.86
N SER A 233 1.90 2.79 -21.96
CA SER A 233 2.43 2.38 -23.26
C SER A 233 3.95 2.14 -23.20
N THR A 234 4.69 3.04 -22.56
CA THR A 234 6.13 2.89 -22.31
C THR A 234 6.42 1.64 -21.48
N LEU A 235 5.77 1.48 -20.32
CA LEU A 235 5.95 0.30 -19.47
C LEU A 235 5.62 -1.01 -20.21
N THR A 236 4.54 -1.02 -20.98
CA THR A 236 4.12 -2.18 -21.78
C THR A 236 5.16 -2.53 -22.83
N ARG A 237 5.67 -1.54 -23.59
CA ARG A 237 6.72 -1.75 -24.60
C ARG A 237 7.96 -2.38 -24.00
N TYR A 238 8.43 -1.86 -22.89
CA TYR A 238 9.67 -2.28 -22.23
C TYR A 238 9.52 -3.60 -21.46
N SER A 239 8.31 -3.93 -20.97
CA SER A 239 8.02 -5.24 -20.37
C SER A 239 8.13 -6.40 -21.36
N LYS A 240 7.94 -6.16 -22.66
CA LYS A 240 8.06 -7.19 -23.70
C LYS A 240 9.51 -7.66 -23.87
N LEU A 241 10.49 -6.80 -23.62
CA LEU A 241 11.90 -7.11 -23.80
C LEU A 241 12.44 -8.09 -22.75
N THR A 242 11.80 -8.15 -21.58
CA THR A 242 12.17 -9.08 -20.48
C THR A 242 11.28 -10.32 -20.44
N GLY A 243 10.23 -10.37 -21.27
CA GLY A 243 9.19 -11.41 -21.22
C GLY A 243 8.18 -11.26 -20.07
N LYS A 244 8.39 -10.32 -19.12
CA LYS A 244 7.51 -10.12 -17.95
C LYS A 244 6.42 -9.08 -18.25
N ARG A 245 5.51 -9.44 -19.16
CA ARG A 245 4.50 -8.54 -19.74
C ARG A 245 3.57 -7.91 -18.70
N VAL A 246 3.13 -6.68 -18.97
CA VAL A 246 2.20 -5.94 -18.11
C VAL A 246 1.00 -5.36 -18.85
N CYS A 247 -0.06 -5.07 -18.12
CA CYS A 247 -1.32 -4.56 -18.64
C CYS A 247 -2.07 -3.67 -17.63
N ARG A 248 -3.05 -2.89 -18.12
CA ARG A 248 -3.90 -2.00 -17.28
C ARG A 248 -4.95 -2.75 -16.49
N LYS A 249 -5.53 -3.77 -17.11
CA LYS A 249 -6.62 -4.55 -16.52
C LYS A 249 -6.01 -5.83 -15.98
N ARG A 250 -6.46 -6.26 -14.80
CA ARG A 250 -6.11 -7.56 -14.24
C ARG A 250 -6.46 -8.65 -15.27
N CYS A 251 -5.43 -9.30 -15.82
CA CYS A 251 -5.60 -10.46 -16.70
C CYS A 251 -5.88 -11.68 -15.82
N SER A 252 -7.05 -12.29 -16.02
CA SER A 252 -7.44 -13.55 -15.37
C SER A 252 -6.94 -14.71 -16.25
N SER A 253 -5.64 -14.98 -16.28
CA SER A 253 -5.13 -16.16 -16.98
C SER A 253 -5.09 -17.37 -16.04
N ALA A 254 -5.92 -18.36 -16.38
CA ALA A 254 -5.83 -19.79 -16.03
C ALA A 254 -6.01 -20.23 -14.56
N ALA A 255 -6.98 -19.66 -13.84
CA ALA A 255 -7.89 -20.38 -12.94
C ALA A 255 -8.97 -19.37 -12.52
N ASN A 256 -10.24 -19.77 -12.43
CA ASN A 256 -11.34 -18.91 -11.99
C ASN A 256 -11.26 -18.51 -10.49
N ILE A 257 -10.07 -18.40 -9.93
CA ILE A 257 -9.82 -17.94 -8.56
C ILE A 257 -9.72 -16.42 -8.59
N ALA A 258 -10.64 -15.74 -7.91
CA ALA A 258 -10.51 -14.32 -7.67
C ALA A 258 -9.21 -14.07 -6.86
N PRO A 259 -8.27 -13.24 -7.35
CA PRO A 259 -7.03 -13.02 -6.63
C PRO A 259 -7.31 -12.31 -5.31
N LEU A 260 -6.63 -12.76 -4.25
CA LEU A 260 -6.68 -12.12 -2.94
C LEU A 260 -6.23 -10.66 -3.06
N SER A 261 -6.83 -9.77 -2.26
CA SER A 261 -6.40 -8.35 -2.22
C SER A 261 -4.90 -8.26 -1.90
N SER A 262 -4.16 -7.32 -2.51
CA SER A 262 -2.73 -7.19 -2.24
C SER A 262 -2.45 -6.86 -0.78
N SER A 263 -3.35 -6.15 -0.09
CA SER A 263 -3.23 -5.92 1.35
C SER A 263 -3.22 -7.20 2.19
N LEU A 264 -4.05 -8.17 1.80
CA LEU A 264 -4.09 -9.47 2.44
C LEU A 264 -2.81 -10.23 2.15
N ILE A 265 -2.40 -10.30 0.87
CA ILE A 265 -1.16 -10.97 0.44
C ILE A 265 0.05 -10.42 1.18
N LEU A 266 0.16 -9.09 1.33
CA LEU A 266 1.26 -8.45 2.05
C LEU A 266 1.24 -8.77 3.55
N SER A 267 0.06 -8.82 4.16
CA SER A 267 -0.09 -9.20 5.56
C SER A 267 0.31 -10.65 5.78
N LEU A 268 -0.12 -11.54 4.89
CA LEU A 268 0.22 -12.96 4.88
C LEU A 268 1.72 -13.19 4.61
N GLY A 269 2.35 -12.41 3.72
CA GLY A 269 3.77 -12.52 3.38
C GLY A 269 4.73 -12.18 4.51
N ARG A 270 4.24 -11.55 5.60
CA ARG A 270 5.03 -11.31 6.82
C ARG A 270 5.14 -12.54 7.72
N ILE A 271 4.24 -13.51 7.55
CA ILE A 271 4.18 -14.73 8.35
C ILE A 271 5.27 -15.69 7.85
N LYS A 272 6.17 -16.10 8.75
CA LYS A 272 7.36 -16.91 8.40
C LYS A 272 7.10 -18.41 8.44
N GLN A 273 5.96 -18.84 8.96
CA GLN A 273 5.59 -20.26 9.06
C GLN A 273 5.13 -20.81 7.70
N SER A 274 5.25 -22.13 7.51
CA SER A 274 4.68 -22.82 6.35
C SER A 274 3.17 -22.93 6.50
N PHE A 275 2.43 -22.22 5.66
CA PHE A 275 0.99 -22.35 5.55
C PHE A 275 0.47 -22.12 4.13
N VAL A 276 -0.77 -22.57 3.92
CA VAL A 276 -1.59 -22.30 2.74
C VAL A 276 -2.98 -21.82 3.15
N LEU A 277 -3.64 -21.06 2.28
CA LEU A 277 -5.08 -20.80 2.36
C LEU A 277 -5.79 -21.53 1.23
N THR A 278 -6.89 -22.20 1.56
CA THR A 278 -7.78 -22.84 0.59
C THR A 278 -9.16 -22.20 0.64
N ASP A 279 -9.78 -22.03 -0.52
CA ASP A 279 -11.12 -21.42 -0.63
C ASP A 279 -12.21 -22.51 -0.65
N PRO A 280 -13.03 -22.63 0.42
CA PRO A 280 -14.07 -23.65 0.50
C PRO A 280 -15.25 -23.42 -0.46
N HIS A 281 -15.38 -22.22 -1.06
CA HIS A 281 -16.48 -21.86 -1.94
C HIS A 281 -16.19 -22.21 -3.41
N LEU A 282 -14.95 -22.57 -3.72
CA LEU A 282 -14.55 -23.02 -5.05
C LEU A 282 -14.57 -24.55 -5.15
N PRO A 283 -14.89 -25.11 -6.34
CA PRO A 283 -14.85 -26.55 -6.55
C PRO A 283 -13.50 -27.15 -6.15
N ASP A 284 -13.54 -28.24 -5.40
CA ASP A 284 -12.36 -28.98 -4.93
C ASP A 284 -11.49 -28.28 -3.87
N MET A 285 -11.94 -27.16 -3.29
CA MET A 285 -11.20 -26.41 -2.25
C MET A 285 -9.74 -26.11 -2.62
N PRO A 286 -9.48 -25.40 -3.73
CA PRO A 286 -8.13 -25.17 -4.22
C PRO A 286 -7.35 -24.22 -3.30
N ILE A 287 -6.03 -24.33 -3.34
CA ILE A 287 -5.12 -23.37 -2.72
C ILE A 287 -5.24 -22.03 -3.45
N VAL A 288 -5.52 -20.97 -2.70
CA VAL A 288 -5.58 -19.58 -3.17
C VAL A 288 -4.42 -18.73 -2.68
N TYR A 289 -3.66 -19.24 -1.69
CA TYR A 289 -2.41 -18.63 -1.23
C TYR A 289 -1.45 -19.70 -0.70
N ALA A 290 -0.17 -19.55 -1.03
CA ALA A 290 0.91 -20.36 -0.49
C ALA A 290 2.07 -19.46 -0.01
N SER A 291 2.43 -19.62 1.27
CA SER A 291 3.58 -18.94 1.88
C SER A 291 4.91 -19.38 1.25
N ASP A 292 5.93 -18.52 1.29
CA ASP A 292 7.26 -18.88 0.78
C ASP A 292 7.86 -20.07 1.56
N ALA A 293 7.58 -20.16 2.85
CA ALA A 293 7.99 -21.30 3.68
C ALA A 293 7.35 -22.62 3.22
N PHE A 294 6.08 -22.60 2.78
CA PHE A 294 5.44 -23.79 2.20
C PHE A 294 6.07 -24.22 0.87
N LEU A 295 6.40 -23.25 0.01
CA LEU A 295 7.09 -23.53 -1.26
C LEU A 295 8.48 -24.11 -1.00
N GLY A 296 9.25 -23.52 -0.08
CA GLY A 296 10.55 -24.02 0.33
C GLY A 296 10.49 -25.40 0.99
N LEU A 297 9.45 -25.65 1.81
CA LEU A 297 9.22 -26.96 2.40
C LEU A 297 8.92 -28.01 1.32
N THR A 298 7.98 -27.76 0.43
CA THR A 298 7.47 -28.80 -0.48
C THR A 298 8.27 -28.93 -1.79
N GLY A 299 9.06 -27.91 -2.14
CA GLY A 299 9.82 -27.84 -3.38
C GLY A 299 8.97 -27.48 -4.61
N TYR A 300 7.67 -27.26 -4.46
CA TYR A 300 6.81 -26.80 -5.55
C TYR A 300 6.89 -25.28 -5.71
N SER A 301 6.79 -24.83 -6.96
CA SER A 301 6.64 -23.40 -7.26
C SER A 301 5.22 -22.91 -6.99
N ARG A 302 5.07 -21.60 -6.81
CA ARG A 302 3.76 -20.97 -6.58
C ARG A 302 2.76 -21.27 -7.70
N GLN A 303 3.22 -21.24 -8.95
CA GLN A 303 2.39 -21.51 -10.14
C GLN A 303 1.89 -22.96 -10.18
N GLU A 304 2.66 -23.90 -9.61
CA GLU A 304 2.30 -25.31 -9.59
C GLU A 304 1.30 -25.69 -8.49
N VAL A 305 1.13 -24.84 -7.47
CA VAL A 305 0.28 -25.14 -6.29
C VAL A 305 -1.01 -24.35 -6.27
N LEU A 306 -1.01 -23.10 -6.74
CA LEU A 306 -2.22 -22.28 -6.81
C LEU A 306 -3.25 -22.94 -7.73
N GLY A 307 -4.51 -22.99 -7.30
CA GLY A 307 -5.59 -23.66 -8.06
C GLY A 307 -5.71 -25.16 -7.85
N ARG A 308 -4.85 -25.78 -7.05
CA ARG A 308 -4.92 -27.21 -6.76
C ARG A 308 -5.29 -27.47 -5.32
N ASN A 309 -5.99 -28.57 -5.07
CA ASN A 309 -6.17 -29.06 -3.71
C ASN A 309 -4.85 -29.62 -3.15
N CYS A 310 -4.57 -29.38 -1.86
CA CYS A 310 -3.34 -29.80 -1.17
C CYS A 310 -3.04 -31.31 -1.22
N ARG A 311 -4.01 -32.16 -1.60
CA ARG A 311 -3.83 -33.63 -1.68
C ARG A 311 -2.76 -34.09 -2.67
N PHE A 312 -2.21 -33.20 -3.51
CA PHE A 312 -1.05 -33.53 -4.33
C PHE A 312 0.20 -33.89 -3.50
N LEU A 313 0.23 -33.52 -2.21
CA LEU A 313 1.27 -33.93 -1.27
C LEU A 313 1.07 -35.36 -0.73
N SER A 314 -0.08 -35.98 -0.98
CA SER A 314 -0.34 -37.38 -0.58
C SER A 314 0.37 -38.35 -1.53
N GLY A 315 0.73 -39.53 -1.01
CA GLY A 315 1.36 -40.60 -1.79
C GLY A 315 1.12 -41.98 -1.16
N PRO A 316 1.87 -43.01 -1.58
CA PRO A 316 1.56 -44.42 -1.25
C PRO A 316 1.50 -44.75 0.25
N GLY A 317 2.26 -44.05 1.08
CA GLY A 317 2.30 -44.24 2.53
C GLY A 317 1.46 -43.23 3.32
N THR A 318 0.66 -42.39 2.66
CA THR A 318 -0.22 -41.46 3.35
C THR A 318 -1.40 -42.21 3.96
N ASP A 319 -1.58 -42.08 5.27
CA ASP A 319 -2.65 -42.75 5.99
C ASP A 319 -4.04 -42.21 5.59
N ALA A 320 -4.90 -43.11 5.11
CA ALA A 320 -6.27 -42.80 4.74
C ALA A 320 -7.13 -42.37 5.94
N SER A 321 -6.83 -42.85 7.15
CA SER A 321 -7.58 -42.48 8.35
C SER A 321 -7.41 -40.99 8.70
N ALA A 322 -6.16 -40.49 8.62
CA ALA A 322 -5.86 -39.08 8.79
C ALA A 322 -6.54 -38.19 7.71
N LEU A 323 -6.62 -38.68 6.46
CA LEU A 323 -7.34 -37.95 5.38
C LEU A 323 -8.85 -37.88 5.64
N LEU A 324 -9.44 -38.95 6.19
CA LEU A 324 -10.84 -38.97 6.60
C LEU A 324 -11.09 -37.98 7.75
N GLU A 325 -10.22 -37.96 8.76
CA GLU A 325 -10.32 -37.01 9.88
C GLU A 325 -10.27 -35.55 9.40
N ILE A 326 -9.37 -35.23 8.46
CA ILE A 326 -9.34 -33.91 7.82
C ILE A 326 -10.67 -33.59 7.16
N LYS A 327 -11.19 -34.52 6.34
CA LYS A 327 -12.43 -34.33 5.58
C LYS A 327 -13.61 -34.09 6.51
N GLU A 328 -13.76 -34.89 7.56
CA GLU A 328 -14.81 -34.72 8.55
C GLU A 328 -14.71 -33.40 9.31
N SER A 329 -13.49 -33.00 9.69
CA SER A 329 -13.26 -31.75 10.41
C SER A 329 -13.63 -30.53 9.56
N ILE A 330 -13.27 -30.55 8.27
CA ILE A 330 -13.67 -29.52 7.31
C ILE A 330 -15.20 -29.47 7.17
N GLN A 331 -15.87 -30.62 7.02
CA GLN A 331 -17.34 -30.69 6.93
C GLN A 331 -18.05 -30.18 8.19
N LYS A 332 -17.46 -30.40 9.37
CA LYS A 332 -17.97 -29.92 10.66
C LYS A 332 -17.56 -28.48 10.98
N GLU A 333 -16.83 -27.82 10.07
CA GLU A 333 -16.26 -26.48 10.28
C GLU A 333 -15.38 -26.37 11.54
N GLN A 334 -14.67 -27.45 11.88
CA GLN A 334 -13.80 -27.52 13.07
C GLN A 334 -12.32 -27.50 12.71
N ALA A 335 -11.51 -27.08 13.67
CA ALA A 335 -10.07 -27.23 13.57
C ALA A 335 -9.65 -28.68 13.88
N CYS A 336 -8.61 -29.17 13.23
CA CYS A 336 -8.00 -30.45 13.54
C CYS A 336 -6.48 -30.39 13.40
N THR A 337 -5.79 -31.28 14.10
CA THR A 337 -4.34 -31.48 13.98
C THR A 337 -4.11 -32.95 13.70
N VAL A 338 -3.55 -33.27 12.55
CA VAL A 338 -3.25 -34.65 12.15
C VAL A 338 -1.79 -34.79 11.78
N ARG A 339 -1.25 -35.99 12.02
CA ARG A 339 0.10 -36.37 11.61
C ARG A 339 -0.01 -37.31 10.42
N LEU A 340 0.52 -36.91 9.27
CA LEU A 340 0.46 -37.71 8.05
C LEU A 340 1.76 -37.66 7.25
N LEU A 341 2.03 -38.73 6.50
CA LEU A 341 3.16 -38.78 5.59
C LEU A 341 2.83 -38.00 4.31
N ASN A 342 3.67 -37.03 3.97
CA ASN A 342 3.56 -36.25 2.74
C ASN A 342 4.82 -36.40 1.88
N TYR A 343 4.71 -36.07 0.61
CA TYR A 343 5.75 -36.21 -0.41
C TYR A 343 6.04 -34.86 -1.04
N ARG A 344 7.33 -34.53 -1.13
CA ARG A 344 7.82 -33.32 -1.80
C ARG A 344 7.87 -33.54 -3.31
N LYS A 345 8.11 -32.45 -4.05
CA LYS A 345 8.23 -32.49 -5.52
C LYS A 345 9.33 -33.44 -6.02
N ASP A 346 10.41 -33.59 -5.26
CA ASP A 346 11.53 -34.48 -5.57
C ASP A 346 11.25 -35.96 -5.24
N GLY A 347 10.06 -36.27 -4.71
CA GLY A 347 9.64 -37.62 -4.31
C GLY A 347 10.02 -38.01 -2.89
N ASN A 348 10.82 -37.22 -2.17
CA ASN A 348 11.17 -37.51 -0.78
C ASN A 348 9.96 -37.35 0.13
N SER A 349 9.82 -38.27 1.09
CA SER A 349 8.75 -38.21 2.09
C SER A 349 9.17 -37.43 3.33
N PHE A 350 8.19 -36.85 4.01
CA PHE A 350 8.37 -36.19 5.31
C PHE A 350 7.12 -36.35 6.17
N TRP A 351 7.31 -36.39 7.49
CA TRP A 351 6.20 -36.41 8.45
C TRP A 351 5.68 -34.99 8.65
N ASN A 352 4.49 -34.73 8.12
CA ASN A 352 3.81 -33.47 8.25
C ASN A 352 2.89 -33.53 9.46
N LEU A 353 3.20 -32.75 10.49
CA LEU A 353 2.22 -32.37 11.50
C LEU A 353 1.41 -31.21 10.89
N LEU A 354 0.19 -31.50 10.46
CA LEU A 354 -0.70 -30.58 9.77
C LEU A 354 -1.79 -30.10 10.71
N HIS A 355 -1.87 -28.79 10.92
CA HIS A 355 -2.99 -28.16 11.61
C HIS A 355 -3.89 -27.43 10.60
N ILE A 356 -5.18 -27.72 10.60
CA ILE A 356 -6.19 -27.08 9.76
C ILE A 356 -7.15 -26.30 10.64
N SER A 357 -7.46 -25.06 10.28
CA SER A 357 -8.42 -24.22 11.02
C SER A 357 -9.28 -23.39 10.08
N PRO A 358 -10.59 -23.23 10.34
CA PRO A 358 -11.43 -22.29 9.59
C PRO A 358 -11.02 -20.85 9.91
N VAL A 359 -10.99 -20.00 8.89
CA VAL A 359 -10.71 -18.58 8.97
C VAL A 359 -11.96 -17.82 8.53
N ARG A 360 -12.57 -17.11 9.48
CA ARG A 360 -13.83 -16.38 9.27
C ARG A 360 -13.57 -14.92 8.90
N ASN A 361 -14.36 -14.40 7.97
CA ASN A 361 -14.38 -12.97 7.62
C ASN A 361 -15.05 -12.14 8.74
N ALA A 362 -15.27 -10.85 8.46
CA ALA A 362 -15.96 -9.94 9.39
C ALA A 362 -17.46 -10.26 9.59
N SER A 363 -18.14 -10.92 8.64
CA SER A 363 -19.54 -11.36 8.80
C SER A 363 -19.66 -12.64 9.64
N GLY A 364 -18.54 -13.29 9.97
CA GLY A 364 -18.52 -14.55 10.72
C GLY A 364 -18.63 -15.79 9.84
N GLU A 365 -18.74 -15.64 8.53
CA GLU A 365 -18.72 -16.73 7.55
C GLU A 365 -17.29 -17.21 7.31
N ILE A 366 -17.12 -18.50 6.99
CA ILE A 366 -15.81 -19.03 6.63
C ILE A 366 -15.40 -18.44 5.29
N ALA A 367 -14.31 -17.66 5.30
CA ALA A 367 -13.69 -17.14 4.10
C ALA A 367 -12.71 -18.17 3.52
N PHE A 368 -11.91 -18.80 4.38
CA PHE A 368 -10.86 -19.74 3.99
C PHE A 368 -10.69 -20.83 5.04
N PHE A 369 -10.04 -21.92 4.65
CA PHE A 369 -9.33 -22.78 5.61
C PHE A 369 -7.84 -22.47 5.54
N VAL A 370 -7.18 -22.37 6.70
CA VAL A 370 -5.73 -22.31 6.79
C VAL A 370 -5.19 -23.69 7.12
N GLY A 371 -4.20 -24.16 6.36
CA GLY A 371 -3.43 -25.37 6.67
C GLY A 371 -1.99 -24.99 6.99
N VAL A 372 -1.53 -25.29 8.21
CA VAL A 372 -0.16 -25.01 8.68
C VAL A 372 0.63 -26.31 8.79
N GLN A 373 1.70 -26.42 8.00
CA GLN A 373 2.53 -27.61 7.91
C GLN A 373 3.78 -27.47 8.76
N VAL A 374 4.13 -28.53 9.49
CA VAL A 374 5.39 -28.62 10.24
C VAL A 374 6.03 -29.97 9.92
N ASP A 375 7.24 -29.92 9.37
CA ASP A 375 8.05 -31.13 9.19
C ASP A 375 8.71 -31.51 10.52
N GLU A 376 8.33 -32.67 11.06
CA GLU A 376 8.88 -33.19 12.31
C GLU A 376 10.36 -33.54 12.22
N GLY A 377 10.86 -33.89 11.03
CA GLY A 377 12.28 -34.19 10.82
C GLY A 377 13.17 -32.95 10.68
N SER A 378 12.57 -31.76 10.58
CA SER A 378 13.30 -30.53 10.30
C SER A 378 13.84 -29.86 11.58
N LYS A 379 15.11 -29.44 11.53
CA LYS A 379 15.75 -28.60 12.58
C LYS A 379 15.36 -27.13 12.43
N ILE A 380 14.07 -26.84 12.38
CA ILE A 380 13.61 -25.44 12.39
C ILE A 380 13.84 -24.88 13.80
N GLU A 381 14.54 -23.75 13.91
CA GLU A 381 14.63 -22.99 15.16
C GLU A 381 13.25 -22.42 15.51
N ARG A 382 12.50 -23.14 16.36
CA ARG A 382 11.17 -22.70 16.83
C ARG A 382 11.24 -21.73 18.00
N HIS A 383 12.41 -21.13 18.27
CA HIS A 383 12.68 -20.28 19.45
C HIS A 383 12.17 -20.87 20.77
N GLY A 384 12.23 -22.21 20.92
CA GLY A 384 11.74 -22.92 22.12
C GLY A 384 10.23 -23.17 22.16
N LEU A 385 9.46 -22.82 21.13
CA LEU A 385 8.03 -23.06 21.05
C LEU A 385 7.70 -24.51 20.70
N SER A 386 6.63 -25.04 21.30
CA SER A 386 6.07 -26.33 20.91
C SER A 386 5.55 -26.27 19.46
N PRO A 387 5.48 -27.42 18.74
CA PRO A 387 4.90 -27.46 17.40
C PRO A 387 3.48 -26.86 17.34
N GLU A 388 2.68 -27.15 18.36
CA GLU A 388 1.30 -26.66 18.48
C GLU A 388 1.26 -25.13 18.64
N MET A 389 2.04 -24.56 19.57
CA MET A 389 2.11 -23.10 19.75
C MET A 389 2.59 -22.40 18.48
N TRP A 390 3.54 -23.01 17.77
CA TRP A 390 4.05 -22.52 16.50
C TRP A 390 2.96 -22.47 15.43
N GLN A 391 2.16 -23.52 15.31
CA GLN A 391 1.05 -23.58 14.36
C GLN A 391 -0.07 -22.60 14.72
N LEU A 392 -0.49 -22.57 16.00
CA LEU A 392 -1.55 -21.67 16.47
C LEU A 392 -1.15 -20.19 16.34
N GLY A 393 0.13 -19.86 16.50
CA GLY A 393 0.65 -18.51 16.23
C GLY A 393 0.42 -18.08 14.77
N ALA A 394 0.72 -18.97 13.80
CA ALA A 394 0.46 -18.71 12.39
C ALA A 394 -1.04 -18.57 12.10
N VAL A 395 -1.87 -19.44 12.67
CA VAL A 395 -3.34 -19.35 12.55
C VAL A 395 -3.86 -18.01 13.08
N GLY A 396 -3.37 -17.56 14.23
CA GLY A 396 -3.74 -16.27 14.82
C GLY A 396 -3.42 -15.10 13.88
N LEU A 397 -2.19 -15.05 13.34
CA LEU A 397 -1.77 -14.01 12.40
C LEU A 397 -2.60 -14.03 11.10
N VAL A 398 -2.90 -15.21 10.56
CA VAL A 398 -3.77 -15.36 9.39
C VAL A 398 -5.18 -14.85 9.67
N LYS A 399 -5.77 -15.22 10.83
CA LYS A 399 -7.11 -14.76 11.23
C LYS A 399 -7.17 -13.23 11.35
N VAL A 400 -6.13 -12.61 11.90
CA VAL A 400 -6.02 -11.15 11.98
C VAL A 400 -5.92 -10.53 10.59
N ALA A 401 -5.08 -11.08 9.71
CA ALA A 401 -4.91 -10.58 8.35
C ALA A 401 -6.22 -10.63 7.55
N VAL A 402 -6.93 -11.76 7.58
CA VAL A 402 -8.20 -11.93 6.85
C VAL A 402 -9.28 -10.99 7.40
N ARG A 403 -9.43 -10.89 8.72
CA ARG A 403 -10.40 -9.97 9.34
C ARG A 403 -10.11 -8.51 8.99
N GLY A 404 -8.84 -8.10 9.00
CA GLY A 404 -8.41 -6.75 8.63
C GLY A 404 -8.71 -6.39 7.17
N SER A 405 -8.69 -7.36 6.27
CA SER A 405 -9.02 -7.15 4.84
C SER A 405 -10.52 -7.06 4.55
N SER A 406 -11.39 -7.60 5.42
CA SER A 406 -12.86 -7.60 5.24
C SER A 406 -13.58 -6.35 5.77
N VAL A 407 -12.88 -5.40 6.42
CA VAL A 407 -13.50 -4.20 7.03
C VAL A 407 -14.11 -3.21 6.02
N GLY A 408 -13.93 -3.43 4.71
CA GLY A 408 -14.47 -2.57 3.64
C GLY A 408 -15.88 -2.90 3.13
N LEU A 409 -16.48 -4.04 3.51
CA LEU A 409 -17.82 -4.43 3.07
C LEU A 409 -18.85 -4.20 4.18
N GLY A 410 -19.15 -2.93 4.45
CA GLY A 410 -20.36 -2.59 5.22
C GLY A 410 -21.61 -2.93 4.40
N PRO A 411 -22.71 -3.38 5.03
CA PRO A 411 -23.93 -3.67 4.31
C PRO A 411 -24.53 -2.35 3.82
N SER A 412 -24.51 -2.12 2.50
CA SER A 412 -25.42 -1.19 1.85
C SER A 412 -26.84 -1.72 2.05
N ARG A 413 -27.47 -1.32 3.15
CA ARG A 413 -28.92 -1.44 3.33
C ARG A 413 -29.57 -0.62 2.22
N SER A 414 -30.12 -1.31 1.22
CA SER A 414 -31.18 -0.76 0.38
C SER A 414 -32.34 -0.42 1.31
N LEU A 415 -32.53 0.87 1.59
CA LEU A 415 -33.81 1.35 2.10
C LEU A 415 -34.82 1.22 0.96
N SER A 416 -35.93 0.59 1.32
CA SER A 416 -37.15 0.29 0.56
C SER A 416 -37.68 1.43 -0.30
#